data_AF-A0A844GVR9-F1
#
_entry.id   AF-A0A844GVR9-F1
#
_cell.length_a   1.000
_cell.length_b   1.000
_cell.length_c   1.000
_cell.angle_alpha   90.00
_cell.angle_beta   90.00
_cell.angle_gamma   90.00
#
_symmetry.space_group_name_H-M   'P 1'
#
loop_
_entity.id
_entity.type
_entity.pdbx_description
1 polymer ?
#
loop_
_entity_poly.entity_id
_entity_poly.type
_entity_poly.pdbx_seq_one_letter_code
_entity_poly.pdbx_strand_id
1 'polypeptide(L)'
;MNNADYYDQCQEILTDATSRLGFPLGDDKICEISSLITEAMGGNYRCFHNFEHLLMFKDQEDPIITIAGLFHDLVYIQVDRKIPFNLTVYLAPLIQERIDGLYIKSRQNKKDKYLEIILKIFGLNIDDNLSNFRGHNEFLSALCTAQILDNSLPLTVIVRIVTIIELTIPFRQLENNISISQQLEKRLSKVNQQFQLGLKNDEIILTIIQGVKLANLDVSGFASTNVKDFINNTWLLLPETNHILNDQYHYLIKDCCIALIKTTKFIQCLFPENIFHCYHNYPSSDAYESLINRSKYNLNIAKYYFAYHIIGLSILQAFISRFTFSLPLSFFFPHKSNSSKNNSSFIDYIIPVNKKNLIPNSVEDIVSNLISAEFQPSFFPYNDLGNFVILIFNYLTLKDSLIFIDKCLLFFEGEICQDDFLNLFPSPLIKIIEDAIAQHLAEVRSHFVL
;
A
#
# COMPACT_ATOMS: atom_id res chain seq x y z
N MET A 1 -12.54 -0.52 15.50
CA MET A 1 -12.60 -1.73 16.34
C MET A 1 -11.41 -1.71 17.29
N ASN A 2 -11.53 -2.28 18.48
CA ASN A 2 -10.52 -2.16 19.54
C ASN A 2 -9.55 -3.35 19.46
N ASN A 3 -8.27 -3.18 19.78
CA ASN A 3 -7.23 -4.23 19.65
C ASN A 3 -7.58 -5.57 20.33
N ALA A 4 -8.41 -5.56 21.39
CA ALA A 4 -8.87 -6.77 22.07
C ALA A 4 -9.66 -7.73 21.14
N ASP A 5 -10.44 -7.18 20.21
CA ASP A 5 -11.23 -7.97 19.25
C ASP A 5 -10.33 -8.68 18.21
N TYR A 6 -9.22 -8.04 17.81
CA TYR A 6 -8.25 -8.63 16.86
C TYR A 6 -7.43 -9.75 17.47
N TYR A 7 -7.09 -9.64 18.75
CA TYR A 7 -6.42 -10.71 19.47
C TYR A 7 -7.26 -11.99 19.48
N ASP A 8 -8.51 -11.89 19.93
CA ASP A 8 -9.43 -13.03 20.00
C ASP A 8 -9.68 -13.64 18.60
N GLN A 9 -9.92 -12.80 17.59
CA GLN A 9 -10.06 -13.27 16.21
C GLN A 9 -8.80 -13.97 15.69
N CYS A 10 -7.60 -13.46 16.01
CA CYS A 10 -6.36 -14.11 15.62
C CYS A 10 -6.22 -15.49 16.27
N GLN A 11 -6.61 -15.63 17.54
CA GLN A 11 -6.58 -16.91 18.26
C GLN A 11 -7.53 -17.92 17.61
N GLU A 12 -8.75 -17.51 17.28
CA GLU A 12 -9.73 -18.35 16.59
C GLU A 12 -9.19 -18.86 15.24
N ILE A 13 -8.67 -17.94 14.40
CA ILE A 13 -8.14 -18.27 13.08
C ILE A 13 -6.97 -19.24 13.19
N LEU A 14 -6.03 -18.98 14.10
CA LEU A 14 -4.85 -19.82 14.26
C LEU A 14 -5.20 -21.20 14.83
N THR A 15 -6.13 -21.26 15.79
CA THR A 15 -6.61 -22.52 16.39
C THR A 15 -7.28 -23.39 15.34
N ASP A 16 -8.19 -22.82 14.54
CA ASP A 16 -8.88 -23.53 13.47
C ASP A 16 -7.91 -24.02 12.39
N ALA A 17 -7.04 -23.14 11.88
CA ALA A 17 -6.11 -23.49 10.80
C ALA A 17 -5.12 -24.59 11.22
N THR A 18 -4.55 -24.50 12.42
CA THR A 18 -3.61 -25.51 12.93
C THR A 18 -4.28 -26.85 13.23
N SER A 19 -5.55 -26.82 13.70
CA SER A 19 -6.37 -28.01 13.89
C SER A 19 -6.70 -28.70 12.56
N ARG A 20 -7.16 -27.95 11.55
CA ARG A 20 -7.44 -28.47 10.20
C ARG A 20 -6.18 -29.03 9.52
N LEU A 21 -5.02 -28.49 9.84
CA LEU A 21 -3.72 -28.99 9.36
C LEU A 21 -3.28 -30.29 10.05
N GLY A 22 -3.92 -30.67 11.16
CA GLY A 22 -3.59 -31.86 11.95
C GLY A 22 -2.47 -31.65 12.97
N PHE A 23 -2.09 -30.39 13.25
CA PHE A 23 -1.06 -30.02 14.22
C PHE A 23 -1.60 -28.96 15.18
N PRO A 24 -2.62 -29.28 16.00
CA PRO A 24 -3.19 -28.31 16.94
C PRO A 24 -2.11 -27.82 17.89
N LEU A 25 -2.06 -26.51 18.10
CA LEU A 25 -1.15 -25.88 19.04
C LEU A 25 -1.81 -25.80 20.43
N GLY A 26 -1.00 -25.84 21.49
CA GLY A 26 -1.49 -25.59 22.85
C GLY A 26 -1.87 -24.12 23.05
N ASP A 27 -2.78 -23.86 23.98
CA ASP A 27 -3.34 -22.53 24.26
C ASP A 27 -2.26 -21.47 24.52
N ASP A 28 -1.19 -21.81 25.25
CA ASP A 28 -0.07 -20.90 25.52
C ASP A 28 0.61 -20.44 24.21
N LYS A 29 0.78 -21.35 23.25
CA LYS A 29 1.42 -21.05 21.97
C LYS A 29 0.50 -20.26 21.05
N ILE A 30 -0.80 -20.55 21.07
CA ILE A 30 -1.80 -19.74 20.38
C ILE A 30 -1.78 -18.31 20.91
N CYS A 31 -1.81 -18.12 22.24
CA CYS A 31 -1.71 -16.80 22.88
C CYS A 31 -0.44 -16.05 22.47
N GLU A 32 0.72 -16.72 22.55
CA GLU A 32 2.02 -16.15 22.16
C GLU A 32 1.99 -15.65 20.71
N ILE A 33 1.61 -16.51 19.76
CA ILE A 33 1.62 -16.17 18.34
C ILE A 33 0.60 -15.06 18.01
N SER A 34 -0.60 -15.13 18.58
CA SER A 34 -1.64 -14.12 18.37
C SER A 34 -1.23 -12.75 18.90
N SER A 35 -0.55 -12.68 20.06
CA SER A 35 0.03 -11.42 20.57
C SER A 35 1.12 -10.90 19.62
N LEU A 36 2.04 -11.74 19.15
CA LEU A 36 3.08 -11.34 18.20
C LEU A 36 2.50 -10.73 16.91
N ILE A 37 1.50 -11.40 16.32
CA ILE A 37 0.86 -10.93 15.07
C ILE A 37 0.11 -9.62 15.32
N THR A 38 -0.79 -9.58 16.29
CA THR A 38 -1.63 -8.40 16.51
C THR A 38 -0.85 -7.17 16.92
N GLU A 39 0.20 -7.33 17.72
CA GLU A 39 1.11 -6.22 18.07
C GLU A 39 1.91 -5.73 16.86
N ALA A 40 2.42 -6.63 16.02
CA ALA A 40 3.18 -6.26 14.83
C ALA A 40 2.30 -5.56 13.78
N MET A 41 1.06 -6.03 13.59
CA MET A 41 0.09 -5.43 12.68
C MET A 41 -0.54 -4.14 13.22
N GLY A 42 -0.41 -3.87 14.53
CA GLY A 42 -0.90 -2.66 15.20
C GLY A 42 0.03 -1.45 15.09
N GLY A 43 1.01 -1.47 14.20
CA GLY A 43 1.95 -0.36 14.00
C GLY A 43 1.26 0.95 13.61
N ASN A 44 1.72 2.08 14.17
CA ASN A 44 1.10 3.41 13.97
C ASN A 44 1.00 3.87 12.49
N TYR A 45 1.81 3.28 11.61
CA TYR A 45 1.87 3.65 10.20
C TYR A 45 1.16 2.65 9.28
N ARG A 46 0.66 1.52 9.82
CA ARG A 46 -0.06 0.49 9.06
C ARG A 46 -1.51 0.91 8.90
N CYS A 47 -1.80 1.55 7.77
CA CYS A 47 -3.14 2.06 7.47
C CYS A 47 -3.89 1.09 6.54
N PHE A 48 -3.17 0.47 5.60
CA PHE A 48 -3.65 -0.58 4.73
C PHE A 48 -3.21 -1.96 5.22
N HIS A 49 -1.90 -2.17 5.45
CA HIS A 49 -1.38 -3.49 5.87
C HIS A 49 -1.48 -3.68 7.39
N ASN A 50 -2.72 -3.64 7.90
CA ASN A 50 -3.11 -3.82 9.31
C ASN A 50 -3.78 -5.20 9.53
N PHE A 51 -4.35 -5.44 10.71
CA PHE A 51 -4.94 -6.75 11.01
C PHE A 51 -6.18 -7.04 10.15
N GLU A 52 -6.96 -6.03 9.81
CA GLU A 52 -8.13 -6.14 8.94
C GLU A 52 -7.76 -6.64 7.55
N HIS A 53 -6.58 -6.25 7.02
CA HIS A 53 -6.03 -6.83 5.80
C HIS A 53 -5.88 -8.35 5.92
N LEU A 54 -5.37 -8.85 7.05
CA LEU A 54 -5.18 -10.30 7.26
C LEU A 54 -6.49 -11.07 7.33
N LEU A 55 -7.60 -10.42 7.72
CA LEU A 55 -8.90 -11.08 7.83
C LEU A 55 -9.41 -11.62 6.49
N MET A 56 -8.93 -11.11 5.35
CA MET A 56 -9.28 -11.68 4.04
C MET A 56 -8.84 -13.15 3.86
N PHE A 57 -7.92 -13.62 4.70
CA PHE A 57 -7.41 -14.99 4.67
C PHE A 57 -8.13 -15.93 5.66
N LYS A 58 -9.03 -15.40 6.50
CA LYS A 58 -9.79 -16.18 7.50
C LYS A 58 -10.61 -17.29 6.84
N ASP A 59 -11.35 -16.94 5.79
CA ASP A 59 -12.33 -17.85 5.16
C ASP A 59 -11.71 -18.74 4.06
N GLN A 60 -10.39 -18.92 4.08
CA GLN A 60 -9.74 -19.81 3.12
C GLN A 60 -9.91 -21.27 3.55
N GLU A 61 -10.38 -22.09 2.62
CA GLU A 61 -10.53 -23.53 2.82
C GLU A 61 -9.19 -24.23 3.14
N ASP A 62 -8.07 -23.63 2.72
CA ASP A 62 -6.74 -24.20 2.89
C ASP A 62 -6.03 -23.62 4.12
N PRO A 63 -5.78 -24.42 5.17
CA PRO A 63 -5.16 -23.93 6.40
C PRO A 63 -3.73 -23.42 6.23
N ILE A 64 -2.98 -23.91 5.22
CA ILE A 64 -1.61 -23.42 4.98
C ILE A 64 -1.64 -22.02 4.41
N ILE A 65 -2.59 -21.73 3.51
CA ILE A 65 -2.81 -20.37 2.99
C ILE A 65 -3.21 -19.45 4.13
N THR A 66 -4.14 -19.86 5.00
CA THR A 66 -4.53 -19.05 6.17
C THR A 66 -3.33 -18.73 7.06
N ILE A 67 -2.51 -19.73 7.41
CA ILE A 67 -1.32 -19.49 8.25
C ILE A 67 -0.32 -18.58 7.52
N ALA A 68 0.00 -18.85 6.25
CA ALA A 68 0.91 -17.97 5.50
C ALA A 68 0.39 -16.53 5.41
N GLY A 69 -0.93 -16.36 5.25
CA GLY A 69 -1.60 -15.06 5.20
C GLY A 69 -1.45 -14.29 6.51
N LEU A 70 -1.58 -14.96 7.66
CA LEU A 70 -1.36 -14.33 8.96
C LEU A 70 0.08 -13.79 9.17
N PHE A 71 1.05 -14.32 8.41
CA PHE A 71 2.46 -14.07 8.64
C PHE A 71 3.15 -13.25 7.54
N HIS A 72 2.60 -13.14 6.32
CA HIS A 72 3.33 -12.58 5.18
C HIS A 72 3.81 -11.13 5.38
N ASP A 73 3.01 -10.31 6.07
CA ASP A 73 3.30 -8.90 6.40
C ASP A 73 3.73 -8.67 7.85
N LEU A 74 4.14 -9.73 8.56
CA LEU A 74 4.53 -9.64 9.97
C LEU A 74 5.65 -8.62 10.20
N VAL A 75 6.60 -8.49 9.27
CA VAL A 75 7.68 -7.50 9.30
C VAL A 75 7.56 -6.57 8.09
N TYR A 76 7.33 -5.28 8.33
CA TYR A 76 7.16 -4.29 7.26
C TYR A 76 8.04 -3.06 7.50
N ILE A 77 9.35 -3.21 7.31
CA ILE A 77 10.34 -2.19 7.72
C ILE A 77 10.18 -0.87 6.98
N GLN A 78 9.76 -0.90 5.71
CA GLN A 78 9.51 0.31 4.93
C GLN A 78 8.44 1.21 5.56
N VAL A 79 7.47 0.59 6.24
CA VAL A 79 6.33 1.24 6.90
C VAL A 79 6.60 1.46 8.39
N ASP A 80 7.10 0.44 9.09
CA ASP A 80 7.35 0.53 10.53
C ASP A 80 8.62 1.32 10.86
N ARG A 81 9.50 1.55 9.88
CA ARG A 81 10.87 2.13 9.98
C ARG A 81 11.85 1.37 10.88
N LYS A 82 11.42 0.24 11.43
CA LYS A 82 12.21 -0.62 12.32
C LYS A 82 11.58 -2.01 12.36
N ILE A 83 12.34 -2.96 12.89
CA ILE A 83 11.80 -4.26 13.28
C ILE A 83 10.96 -4.07 14.56
N PRO A 84 9.72 -4.58 14.63
CA PRO A 84 8.94 -4.61 15.87
C PRO A 84 9.73 -5.26 17.02
N PHE A 85 9.67 -4.67 18.20
CA PHE A 85 10.53 -5.07 19.32
C PHE A 85 10.30 -6.53 19.73
N ASN A 86 9.04 -6.96 19.77
CA ASN A 86 8.63 -8.33 20.05
C ASN A 86 9.16 -9.36 19.03
N LEU A 87 9.47 -8.94 17.80
CA LEU A 87 10.06 -9.78 16.75
C LEU A 87 11.60 -9.79 16.74
N THR A 88 12.22 -8.88 17.50
CA THR A 88 13.68 -8.70 17.49
C THR A 88 14.42 -9.95 17.96
N VAL A 89 13.84 -10.72 18.90
CA VAL A 89 14.42 -11.97 19.41
C VAL A 89 14.64 -13.01 18.29
N TYR A 90 13.79 -13.02 17.27
CA TYR A 90 13.87 -13.96 16.15
C TYR A 90 14.82 -13.49 15.04
N LEU A 91 14.94 -12.18 14.83
CA LEU A 91 15.75 -11.62 13.72
C LEU A 91 17.16 -11.18 14.13
N ALA A 92 17.34 -10.62 15.33
CA ALA A 92 18.64 -10.11 15.77
C ALA A 92 19.77 -11.15 15.73
N PRO A 93 19.55 -12.46 15.95
CA PRO A 93 20.61 -13.45 15.78
C PRO A 93 21.08 -13.63 14.33
N LEU A 94 20.23 -13.31 13.34
CA LEU A 94 20.41 -13.64 11.93
C LEU A 94 20.66 -12.43 11.03
N ILE A 95 20.18 -11.25 11.44
CA ILE A 95 20.24 -9.99 10.70
C ILE A 95 21.09 -8.99 11.49
N GLN A 96 21.88 -8.19 10.77
CA GLN A 96 22.61 -7.06 11.33
C GLN A 96 22.25 -5.78 10.59
N GLU A 97 22.10 -4.70 11.35
CA GLU A 97 22.00 -3.36 10.81
C GLU A 97 23.40 -2.78 10.62
N ARG A 98 23.65 -2.23 9.44
CA ARG A 98 24.83 -1.44 9.07
C ARG A 98 24.36 -0.05 8.66
N ILE A 99 25.32 0.87 8.48
CA ILE A 99 25.04 2.29 8.13
C ILE A 99 24.16 2.41 6.87
N ASP A 100 24.31 1.49 5.93
CA ASP A 100 23.70 1.51 4.60
C ASP A 100 22.57 0.48 4.43
N GLY A 101 22.12 -0.17 5.50
CA GLY A 101 20.97 -1.07 5.46
C GLY A 101 21.06 -2.31 6.33
N LEU A 102 20.14 -3.23 6.09
CA LEU A 102 20.08 -4.52 6.79
C LEU A 102 20.79 -5.60 5.98
N TYR A 103 21.55 -6.43 6.68
CA TYR A 103 22.39 -7.46 6.09
C TYR A 103 22.18 -8.81 6.77
N ILE A 104 22.25 -9.87 5.99
CA ILE A 104 22.26 -11.24 6.52
C ILE A 104 23.62 -11.53 7.16
N LYS A 105 23.65 -11.97 8.41
CA LYS A 105 24.90 -12.20 9.16
C LYS A 105 25.70 -13.39 8.62
N SER A 106 26.98 -13.16 8.34
CA SER A 106 27.95 -14.20 7.96
C SER A 106 28.51 -15.03 9.09
N ARG A 107 28.56 -14.48 10.30
CA ARG A 107 28.94 -15.24 11.50
C ARG A 107 27.72 -15.45 12.38
N GLN A 108 27.26 -16.70 12.42
CA GLN A 108 26.27 -17.16 13.39
C GLN A 108 26.97 -18.04 14.40
N ASN A 109 26.58 -17.92 15.67
CA ASN A 109 27.13 -18.76 16.76
C ASN A 109 26.77 -20.24 16.56
N LYS A 110 25.67 -20.53 15.86
CA LYS A 110 25.22 -21.87 15.48
C LYS A 110 24.63 -21.78 14.07
N LYS A 111 24.86 -22.78 13.22
CA LYS A 111 24.20 -22.87 11.91
C LYS A 111 22.70 -22.97 12.12
N ASP A 112 21.96 -21.99 11.59
CA ASP A 112 20.51 -21.98 11.59
C ASP A 112 19.98 -22.69 10.32
N LYS A 113 19.26 -23.81 10.53
CA LYS A 113 18.71 -24.60 9.42
C LYS A 113 17.63 -23.84 8.63
N TYR A 114 16.83 -23.00 9.30
CA TYR A 114 15.75 -22.26 8.66
C TYR A 114 16.30 -21.14 7.81
N LEU A 115 17.32 -20.44 8.29
CA LEU A 115 18.00 -19.44 7.48
C LEU A 115 18.57 -20.06 6.21
N GLU A 116 19.24 -21.21 6.28
CA GLU A 116 19.78 -21.87 5.08
C GLU A 116 18.68 -22.22 4.07
N ILE A 117 17.54 -22.73 4.55
CA ILE A 117 16.39 -23.06 3.71
C ILE A 117 15.80 -21.80 3.07
N ILE A 118 15.51 -20.78 3.87
CA ILE A 118 14.85 -19.55 3.41
C ILE A 118 15.74 -18.79 2.43
N LEU A 119 17.06 -18.74 2.65
CA LEU A 119 17.99 -18.17 1.67
C LEU A 119 17.88 -18.88 0.31
N LYS A 120 17.76 -20.22 0.30
CA LYS A 120 17.59 -20.99 -0.95
C LYS A 120 16.21 -20.78 -1.59
N ILE A 121 15.16 -20.67 -0.78
CA ILE A 121 13.80 -20.39 -1.25
C ILE A 121 13.71 -18.98 -1.86
N PHE A 122 14.31 -17.97 -1.22
CA PHE A 122 14.31 -16.58 -1.67
C PHE A 122 15.41 -16.26 -2.69
N GLY A 123 16.36 -17.20 -2.92
CA GLY A 123 17.47 -17.00 -3.85
C GLY A 123 18.51 -15.98 -3.38
N LEU A 124 18.67 -15.84 -2.07
CA LEU A 124 19.59 -14.90 -1.42
C LEU A 124 20.84 -15.61 -0.90
N ASN A 125 21.87 -14.83 -0.63
CA ASN A 125 23.14 -15.27 -0.05
C ASN A 125 23.42 -14.57 1.27
N ILE A 126 24.31 -15.18 2.05
CA ILE A 126 24.91 -14.54 3.22
C ILE A 126 25.61 -13.23 2.80
N ASP A 127 25.57 -12.23 3.69
CA ASP A 127 26.09 -10.87 3.47
C ASP A 127 25.37 -10.06 2.38
N ASP A 128 24.27 -10.54 1.79
CA ASP A 128 23.45 -9.71 0.89
C ASP A 128 22.86 -8.51 1.65
N ASN A 129 22.81 -7.36 0.96
CA ASN A 129 22.12 -6.15 1.43
C ASN A 129 20.62 -6.25 1.12
N LEU A 130 19.80 -6.37 2.16
CA LEU A 130 18.35 -6.47 2.05
C LEU A 130 17.69 -5.16 1.58
N SER A 131 18.32 -4.01 1.76
CA SER A 131 17.78 -2.73 1.29
C SER A 131 17.74 -2.63 -0.24
N ASN A 132 18.59 -3.37 -0.95
CA ASN A 132 18.55 -3.48 -2.42
C ASN A 132 17.55 -4.54 -2.90
N PHE A 133 17.06 -5.39 -1.99
CA PHE A 133 16.15 -6.48 -2.30
C PHE A 133 14.70 -6.00 -2.27
N ARG A 134 14.01 -6.16 -3.40
CA ARG A 134 12.59 -5.78 -3.58
C ARG A 134 11.61 -6.81 -3.01
N GLY A 135 11.94 -7.40 -1.87
CA GLY A 135 11.11 -8.39 -1.15
C GLY A 135 11.57 -8.64 0.29
N HIS A 136 12.28 -7.66 0.88
CA HIS A 136 12.92 -7.84 2.18
C HIS A 136 11.92 -7.96 3.32
N ASN A 137 10.73 -7.36 3.20
CA ASN A 137 9.68 -7.50 4.19
C ASN A 137 9.22 -8.96 4.25
N GLU A 138 8.89 -9.56 3.10
CA GLU A 138 8.44 -10.94 2.97
C GLU A 138 9.54 -11.93 3.39
N PHE A 139 10.81 -11.64 3.08
CA PHE A 139 11.94 -12.44 3.56
C PHE A 139 12.06 -12.42 5.08
N LEU A 140 11.98 -11.24 5.70
CA LEU A 140 12.09 -11.09 7.15
C LEU A 140 10.87 -11.68 7.85
N SER A 141 9.66 -11.49 7.30
CA SER A 141 8.44 -12.15 7.72
C SER A 141 8.59 -13.67 7.68
N ALA A 142 9.03 -14.24 6.55
CA ALA A 142 9.27 -15.68 6.42
C ALA A 142 10.31 -16.21 7.43
N LEU A 143 11.37 -15.43 7.69
CA LEU A 143 12.39 -15.78 8.68
C LEU A 143 11.82 -15.80 10.10
N CYS A 144 11.07 -14.76 10.50
CA CYS A 144 10.32 -14.74 11.76
C CYS A 144 9.37 -15.94 11.87
N THR A 145 8.57 -16.18 10.83
CA THR A 145 7.58 -17.27 10.79
C THR A 145 8.22 -18.63 11.06
N ALA A 146 9.33 -18.93 10.40
CA ALA A 146 10.01 -20.21 10.60
C ALA A 146 10.57 -20.37 12.02
N GLN A 147 11.05 -19.28 12.63
CA GLN A 147 11.55 -19.31 14.02
C GLN A 147 10.40 -19.42 15.04
N ILE A 148 9.29 -18.71 14.82
CA ILE A 148 8.11 -18.70 15.68
C ILE A 148 7.43 -20.09 15.69
N LEU A 149 7.34 -20.72 14.51
CA LEU A 149 6.69 -22.02 14.31
C LEU A 149 7.63 -23.21 14.56
N ASP A 150 8.92 -22.97 14.82
CA ASP A 150 9.86 -24.04 15.15
C ASP A 150 9.36 -24.85 16.36
N ASN A 151 9.56 -26.17 16.30
CA ASN A 151 9.06 -27.14 17.28
C ASN A 151 7.53 -27.20 17.44
N SER A 152 6.77 -26.39 16.71
CA SER A 152 5.30 -26.36 16.74
C SER A 152 4.71 -27.06 15.52
N LEU A 153 5.35 -26.94 14.35
CA LEU A 153 4.94 -27.59 13.10
C LEU A 153 6.09 -28.41 12.50
N PRO A 154 5.79 -29.44 11.69
CA PRO A 154 6.83 -30.16 10.95
C PRO A 154 7.59 -29.24 10.01
N LEU A 155 8.90 -29.52 9.82
CA LEU A 155 9.75 -28.74 8.91
C LEU A 155 9.14 -28.63 7.50
N THR A 156 8.55 -29.71 6.99
CA THR A 156 7.91 -29.76 5.67
C THR A 156 6.78 -28.73 5.54
N VAL A 157 5.97 -28.56 6.58
CA VAL A 157 4.89 -27.58 6.65
C VAL A 157 5.46 -26.16 6.69
N ILE A 158 6.44 -25.91 7.56
CA ILE A 158 7.08 -24.59 7.69
C ILE A 158 7.68 -24.16 6.35
N VAL A 159 8.37 -25.07 5.65
CA VAL A 159 8.95 -24.78 4.33
C VAL A 159 7.88 -24.42 3.30
N ARG A 160 6.71 -25.08 3.31
CA ARG A 160 5.60 -24.72 2.43
C ARG A 160 5.05 -23.33 2.75
N ILE A 161 4.87 -23.00 4.03
CA ILE A 161 4.41 -21.68 4.48
C ILE A 161 5.36 -20.57 4.00
N VAL A 162 6.67 -20.70 4.24
CA VAL A 162 7.64 -19.68 3.81
C VAL A 162 7.78 -19.60 2.29
N THR A 163 7.54 -20.71 1.57
CA THR A 163 7.48 -20.71 0.10
C THR A 163 6.27 -19.93 -0.39
N ILE A 164 5.12 -20.07 0.25
CA ILE A 164 3.90 -19.32 -0.07
C ILE A 164 4.11 -17.82 0.19
N ILE A 165 4.71 -17.45 1.33
CA ILE A 165 5.08 -16.07 1.64
C ILE A 165 6.04 -15.49 0.59
N GLU A 166 7.00 -16.27 0.07
CA GLU A 166 7.90 -15.78 -0.97
C GLU A 166 7.16 -15.28 -2.22
N LEU A 167 6.04 -15.92 -2.59
CA LEU A 167 5.26 -15.50 -3.76
C LEU A 167 4.49 -14.19 -3.56
N THR A 168 4.33 -13.70 -2.32
CA THR A 168 3.64 -12.43 -2.08
C THR A 168 4.48 -11.22 -2.44
N ILE A 169 5.79 -11.38 -2.67
CA ILE A 169 6.65 -10.29 -3.14
C ILE A 169 6.09 -9.74 -4.48
N PRO A 170 5.56 -8.51 -4.49
CA PRO A 170 4.69 -8.06 -5.56
C PRO A 170 5.48 -7.50 -6.76
N PHE A 171 4.81 -7.43 -7.92
CA PHE A 171 5.28 -6.72 -9.13
C PHE A 171 6.61 -7.20 -9.72
N ARG A 172 7.00 -8.44 -9.42
CA ARG A 172 8.21 -9.05 -9.99
C ARG A 172 8.02 -9.39 -11.46
N GLN A 173 9.02 -9.04 -12.26
CA GLN A 173 9.02 -9.30 -13.70
C GLN A 173 9.47 -10.73 -14.00
N LEU A 174 9.15 -11.20 -15.20
CA LEU A 174 9.72 -12.42 -15.76
C LEU A 174 11.24 -12.27 -15.89
N GLU A 175 12.01 -13.29 -15.50
CA GLU A 175 13.43 -13.35 -15.82
C GLU A 175 13.67 -14.47 -16.85
N ASN A 176 14.33 -14.12 -17.96
CA ASN A 176 14.65 -15.08 -19.04
C ASN A 176 13.42 -15.88 -19.54
N ASN A 177 12.24 -15.23 -19.64
CA ASN A 177 10.96 -15.84 -20.00
C ASN A 177 10.45 -16.94 -19.04
N ILE A 178 10.98 -17.01 -17.82
CA ILE A 178 10.54 -17.95 -16.78
C ILE A 178 9.74 -17.17 -15.73
N SER A 179 8.54 -17.65 -15.41
CA SER A 179 7.71 -17.00 -14.38
C SER A 179 8.30 -17.18 -12.98
N ILE A 180 8.00 -16.25 -12.08
CA ILE A 180 8.46 -16.32 -10.69
C ILE A 180 8.00 -17.63 -10.01
N SER A 181 6.80 -18.10 -10.32
CA SER A 181 6.24 -19.35 -9.79
C SER A 181 7.04 -20.57 -10.24
N GLN A 182 7.47 -20.59 -11.52
CA GLN A 182 8.34 -21.66 -12.05
C GLN A 182 9.75 -21.60 -11.46
N GLN A 183 10.29 -20.40 -11.21
CA GLN A 183 11.58 -20.26 -10.53
C GLN A 183 11.51 -20.76 -9.09
N LEU A 184 10.44 -20.42 -8.38
CA LEU A 184 10.21 -20.87 -7.02
C LEU A 184 9.98 -22.37 -6.94
N GLU A 185 9.24 -22.98 -7.87
CA GLU A 185 9.10 -24.44 -7.98
C GLU A 185 10.47 -25.13 -8.03
N LYS A 186 11.40 -24.61 -8.85
CA LYS A 186 12.77 -25.13 -8.95
C LYS A 186 13.54 -24.97 -7.63
N ARG A 187 13.39 -23.84 -6.95
CA ARG A 187 14.03 -23.58 -5.64
C ARG A 187 13.47 -24.52 -4.57
N LEU A 188 12.15 -24.68 -4.48
CA LEU A 188 11.49 -25.61 -3.56
C LEU A 188 11.91 -27.06 -3.84
N SER A 189 12.02 -27.46 -5.10
CA SER A 189 12.45 -28.81 -5.48
C SER A 189 13.89 -29.11 -5.02
N LYS A 190 14.81 -28.15 -5.18
CA LYS A 190 16.19 -28.25 -4.67
C LYS A 190 16.22 -28.33 -3.15
N VAL A 191 15.44 -27.51 -2.47
CA VAL A 191 15.31 -27.52 -1.01
C VAL A 191 14.72 -28.85 -0.52
N ASN A 192 13.67 -29.36 -1.17
CA ASN A 192 13.06 -30.65 -0.86
C ASN A 192 14.10 -31.79 -0.91
N GLN A 193 14.93 -31.82 -1.94
CA GLN A 193 15.99 -32.83 -2.07
C GLN A 193 17.10 -32.64 -1.02
N GLN A 194 17.59 -31.40 -0.85
CA GLN A 194 18.73 -31.13 0.02
C GLN A 194 18.40 -31.38 1.51
N PHE A 195 17.19 -31.00 1.94
CA PHE A 195 16.76 -31.12 3.33
C PHE A 195 15.87 -32.34 3.58
N GLN A 196 15.72 -33.22 2.58
CA GLN A 196 14.97 -34.48 2.67
C GLN A 196 13.54 -34.27 3.20
N LEU A 197 12.84 -33.27 2.67
CA LEU A 197 11.49 -32.90 3.14
C LEU A 197 10.44 -33.94 2.73
N GLY A 198 10.73 -34.80 1.76
CA GLY A 198 9.84 -35.89 1.35
C GLY A 198 8.58 -35.43 0.61
N LEU A 199 8.53 -34.18 0.15
CA LEU A 199 7.43 -33.69 -0.68
C LEU A 199 7.44 -34.41 -2.03
N LYS A 200 6.26 -34.90 -2.43
CA LYS A 200 6.02 -35.41 -3.78
C LYS A 200 5.89 -34.26 -4.77
N ASN A 201 6.06 -34.55 -6.06
CA ASN A 201 5.93 -33.55 -7.12
C ASN A 201 4.56 -32.83 -7.08
N ASP A 202 3.48 -33.57 -6.85
CA ASP A 202 2.13 -32.99 -6.76
C ASP A 202 1.99 -32.04 -5.56
N GLU A 203 2.69 -32.30 -4.45
CA GLU A 203 2.69 -31.43 -3.27
C GLU A 203 3.53 -30.16 -3.48
N ILE A 204 4.61 -30.26 -4.26
CA ILE A 204 5.39 -29.09 -4.70
C ILE A 204 4.53 -28.20 -5.60
N ILE A 205 3.89 -28.77 -6.62
CA ILE A 205 2.98 -28.05 -7.53
C ILE A 205 1.85 -27.40 -6.73
N LEU A 206 1.22 -28.15 -5.83
CA LEU A 206 0.15 -27.63 -4.96
C LEU A 206 0.65 -26.45 -4.10
N THR A 207 1.86 -26.53 -3.55
CA THR A 207 2.45 -25.43 -2.76
C THR A 207 2.62 -24.16 -3.58
N ILE A 208 3.04 -24.28 -4.85
CA ILE A 208 3.16 -23.13 -5.74
C ILE A 208 1.77 -22.57 -6.13
N ILE A 209 0.78 -23.43 -6.37
CA ILE A 209 -0.61 -23.00 -6.61
C ILE A 209 -1.16 -22.24 -5.39
N GLN A 210 -0.93 -22.74 -4.18
CA GLN A 210 -1.31 -22.08 -2.93
C GLN A 210 -0.64 -20.70 -2.80
N GLY A 211 0.64 -20.60 -3.17
CA GLY A 211 1.37 -19.33 -3.20
C GLY A 211 0.80 -18.33 -4.21
N VAL A 212 0.48 -18.79 -5.42
CA VAL A 212 -0.19 -17.95 -6.43
C VAL A 212 -1.56 -17.48 -5.95
N LYS A 213 -2.34 -18.34 -5.27
CA LYS A 213 -3.63 -17.97 -4.69
C LYS A 213 -3.47 -16.86 -3.66
N LEU A 214 -2.53 -17.01 -2.72
CA LEU A 214 -2.31 -16.01 -1.68
C LEU A 214 -1.79 -14.70 -2.25
N ALA A 215 -0.79 -14.74 -3.13
CA ALA A 215 -0.26 -13.55 -3.79
C ALA A 215 -1.33 -12.77 -4.56
N ASN A 216 -2.20 -13.47 -5.31
CA ASN A 216 -3.30 -12.83 -6.03
C ASN A 216 -4.39 -12.25 -5.10
N LEU A 217 -4.60 -12.86 -3.93
CA LEU A 217 -5.54 -12.35 -2.92
C LEU A 217 -4.99 -11.09 -2.25
N ASP A 218 -3.71 -11.09 -1.90
CA ASP A 218 -3.02 -9.96 -1.27
C ASP A 218 -3.13 -8.67 -2.12
N VAL A 219 -2.92 -8.79 -3.44
CA VAL A 219 -3.07 -7.67 -4.37
C VAL A 219 -4.45 -7.58 -5.04
N SER A 220 -5.46 -8.28 -4.51
CA SER A 220 -6.79 -8.38 -5.15
C SER A 220 -7.49 -7.03 -5.34
N GLY A 221 -7.18 -6.03 -4.52
CA GLY A 221 -7.70 -4.67 -4.61
C GLY A 221 -7.44 -3.99 -5.96
N PHE A 222 -6.40 -4.39 -6.70
CA PHE A 222 -6.16 -3.89 -8.06
C PHE A 222 -7.25 -4.29 -9.04
N ALA A 223 -7.89 -5.45 -8.84
CA ALA A 223 -8.96 -5.98 -9.69
C ALA A 223 -10.36 -5.87 -9.06
N SER A 224 -10.54 -4.96 -8.09
CA SER A 224 -11.85 -4.66 -7.51
C SER A 224 -12.89 -4.39 -8.61
N THR A 225 -14.08 -4.97 -8.44
CA THR A 225 -15.19 -4.77 -9.39
C THR A 225 -15.73 -3.35 -9.33
N ASN A 226 -15.69 -2.73 -8.15
CA ASN A 226 -15.95 -1.31 -7.97
C ASN A 226 -14.63 -0.55 -7.85
N VAL A 227 -14.40 0.37 -8.80
CA VAL A 227 -13.20 1.21 -8.82
C VAL A 227 -13.07 2.10 -7.58
N LYS A 228 -14.19 2.41 -6.91
CA LYS A 228 -14.18 3.14 -5.64
C LYS A 228 -13.35 2.40 -4.59
N ASP A 229 -13.43 1.08 -4.53
CA ASP A 229 -12.69 0.29 -3.54
C ASP A 229 -11.20 0.32 -3.82
N PHE A 230 -10.80 0.26 -5.10
CA PHE A 230 -9.40 0.41 -5.51
C PHE A 230 -8.83 1.78 -5.13
N ILE A 231 -9.58 2.86 -5.40
CA ILE A 231 -9.18 4.23 -5.03
C ILE A 231 -9.09 4.37 -3.51
N ASN A 232 -10.06 3.84 -2.77
CA ASN A 232 -10.07 3.87 -1.31
C ASN A 232 -8.84 3.17 -0.70
N ASN A 233 -8.49 1.99 -1.21
CA ASN A 233 -7.30 1.25 -0.78
C ASN A 233 -6.02 2.02 -1.12
N THR A 234 -5.98 2.67 -2.29
CA THR A 234 -4.84 3.51 -2.68
C THR A 234 -4.66 4.70 -1.74
N TRP A 235 -5.76 5.31 -1.25
CA TRP A 235 -5.69 6.37 -0.25
C TRP A 235 -5.16 5.89 1.10
N LEU A 236 -5.45 4.65 1.52
CA LEU A 236 -4.89 4.05 2.74
C LEU A 236 -3.37 3.88 2.65
N LEU A 237 -2.84 3.59 1.46
CA LEU A 237 -1.40 3.41 1.25
C LEU A 237 -0.59 4.73 1.31
N LEU A 238 -1.24 5.88 1.15
CA LEU A 238 -0.57 7.18 1.15
C LEU A 238 0.10 7.53 2.50
N PRO A 239 -0.64 7.59 3.64
CA PRO A 239 -0.04 7.87 4.95
C PRO A 239 0.91 6.76 5.41
N GLU A 240 0.72 5.55 4.92
CA GLU A 240 1.56 4.39 5.22
C GLU A 240 2.96 4.50 4.60
N THR A 241 3.07 4.96 3.36
CA THR A 241 4.36 5.16 2.68
C THR A 241 4.90 6.59 2.80
N ASN A 242 4.10 7.53 3.30
CA ASN A 242 4.46 8.93 3.50
C ASN A 242 4.03 9.41 4.90
N HIS A 243 4.83 9.07 5.91
CA HIS A 243 4.40 9.20 7.31
C HIS A 243 4.09 10.63 7.75
N ILE A 244 4.59 11.64 7.03
CA ILE A 244 4.26 13.04 7.28
C ILE A 244 2.75 13.29 7.24
N LEU A 245 2.00 12.51 6.45
CA LEU A 245 0.55 12.63 6.32
C LEU A 245 -0.22 12.11 7.54
N ASN A 246 0.44 11.42 8.48
CA ASN A 246 -0.20 11.02 9.74
C ASN A 246 -0.40 12.20 10.70
N ASP A 247 0.36 13.29 10.54
CA ASP A 247 0.16 14.52 11.31
C ASP A 247 -0.79 15.46 10.57
N GLN A 248 -2.09 15.19 10.72
CA GLN A 248 -3.17 15.82 9.96
C GLN A 248 -3.25 17.34 10.12
N TYR A 249 -2.71 17.88 11.20
CA TYR A 249 -2.76 19.31 11.47
C TYR A 249 -1.60 20.08 10.84
N HIS A 250 -0.46 19.42 10.61
CA HIS A 250 0.79 20.10 10.28
C HIS A 250 1.35 19.76 8.91
N TYR A 251 0.90 18.69 8.25
CA TYR A 251 1.41 18.39 6.91
C TYR A 251 1.05 19.51 5.92
N LEU A 252 2.01 19.85 5.07
CA LEU A 252 1.91 20.94 4.13
C LEU A 252 1.24 20.48 2.84
N ILE A 253 0.70 21.42 2.06
CA ILE A 253 0.13 21.13 0.74
C ILE A 253 1.14 20.42 -0.17
N LYS A 254 2.40 20.90 -0.17
CA LYS A 254 3.48 20.25 -0.91
C LYS A 254 3.71 18.79 -0.49
N ASP A 255 3.53 18.44 0.79
CA ASP A 255 3.79 17.09 1.28
C ASP A 255 2.74 16.11 0.74
N CYS A 256 1.47 16.52 0.76
CA CYS A 256 0.37 15.77 0.15
C CYS A 256 0.56 15.62 -1.37
N CYS A 257 0.95 16.70 -2.06
CA CYS A 257 1.16 16.66 -3.50
C CYS A 257 2.33 15.74 -3.90
N ILE A 258 3.46 15.81 -3.19
CA ILE A 258 4.61 14.93 -3.42
C ILE A 258 4.23 13.46 -3.18
N ALA A 259 3.45 13.16 -2.14
CA ALA A 259 2.97 11.81 -1.88
C ALA A 259 2.11 11.28 -3.04
N LEU A 260 1.14 12.08 -3.50
CA LEU A 260 0.28 11.74 -4.64
C LEU A 260 1.07 11.56 -5.94
N ILE A 261 2.07 12.41 -6.19
CA ILE A 261 2.98 12.31 -7.33
C ILE A 261 3.74 10.97 -7.30
N LYS A 262 4.32 10.60 -6.15
CA LYS A 262 5.05 9.33 -5.99
C LYS A 262 4.13 8.13 -6.25
N THR A 263 2.93 8.14 -5.68
CA THR A 263 1.91 7.10 -5.89
C THR A 263 1.48 7.03 -7.36
N THR A 264 1.30 8.17 -8.02
CA THR A 264 0.94 8.22 -9.44
C THR A 264 2.06 7.66 -10.32
N LYS A 265 3.32 8.03 -10.05
CA LYS A 265 4.49 7.47 -10.75
C LYS A 265 4.55 5.95 -10.57
N PHE A 266 4.33 5.46 -9.35
CA PHE A 266 4.26 4.02 -9.07
C PHE A 266 3.16 3.32 -9.88
N ILE A 267 1.91 3.81 -9.82
CA ILE A 267 0.76 3.29 -10.58
C ILE A 267 1.04 3.25 -12.08
N GLN A 268 1.66 4.31 -12.62
CA GLN A 268 2.00 4.39 -14.04
C GLN A 268 3.09 3.41 -14.49
N CYS A 269 3.92 2.92 -13.56
CA CYS A 269 4.94 1.90 -13.82
C CYS A 269 4.41 0.47 -13.68
N LEU A 270 3.18 0.27 -13.20
CA LEU A 270 2.59 -1.05 -13.04
C LEU A 270 2.10 -1.60 -14.38
N PHE A 271 2.51 -2.83 -14.67
CA PHE A 271 1.95 -3.63 -15.74
C PHE A 271 1.00 -4.66 -15.11
N PRO A 272 -0.28 -4.70 -15.52
CA PRO A 272 -1.27 -5.67 -15.04
C PRO A 272 -0.76 -7.11 -14.99
N GLU A 273 0.03 -7.51 -15.99
CA GLU A 273 0.63 -8.83 -16.14
C GLU A 273 1.68 -9.16 -15.07
N ASN A 274 2.20 -8.15 -14.36
CA ASN A 274 3.11 -8.32 -13.22
C ASN A 274 2.38 -8.25 -11.86
N ILE A 275 1.10 -7.87 -11.84
CA ILE A 275 0.29 -7.78 -10.61
C ILE A 275 -0.20 -9.17 -10.21
N PHE A 276 -0.81 -9.88 -11.15
CA PHE A 276 -1.38 -11.20 -10.90
C PHE A 276 -0.49 -12.30 -11.48
N HIS A 277 -0.53 -13.46 -10.84
CA HIS A 277 0.22 -14.63 -11.23
C HIS A 277 -0.70 -15.77 -11.68
N CYS A 278 -0.18 -16.59 -12.59
CA CYS A 278 -0.83 -17.83 -13.01
C CYS A 278 0.19 -18.98 -13.01
N TYR A 279 -0.26 -20.17 -12.61
CA TYR A 279 0.56 -21.36 -12.56
C TYR A 279 -0.32 -22.61 -12.64
N HIS A 280 0.04 -23.58 -13.49
CA HIS A 280 -0.71 -24.84 -13.68
C HIS A 280 -2.23 -24.65 -13.87
N ASN A 281 -2.63 -23.71 -14.73
CA ASN A 281 -4.04 -23.35 -14.99
C ASN A 281 -4.82 -22.83 -13.77
N TYR A 282 -4.09 -22.33 -12.75
CA TYR A 282 -4.66 -21.58 -11.63
C TYR A 282 -4.14 -20.13 -11.60
N PRO A 283 -5.02 -19.11 -11.52
CA PRO A 283 -6.45 -19.23 -11.79
C PRO A 283 -6.70 -19.71 -13.23
N SER A 284 -7.93 -20.10 -13.56
CA SER A 284 -8.27 -20.48 -14.95
C SER A 284 -7.97 -19.32 -15.91
N SER A 285 -7.74 -19.62 -17.19
CA SER A 285 -7.43 -18.60 -18.20
C SER A 285 -8.43 -17.44 -18.19
N ASP A 286 -9.74 -17.74 -18.14
CA ASP A 286 -10.80 -16.72 -18.14
C ASP A 286 -10.78 -15.86 -16.86
N ALA A 287 -10.53 -16.50 -15.70
CA ALA A 287 -10.44 -15.79 -14.43
C ALA A 287 -9.19 -14.90 -14.38
N TYR A 288 -8.07 -15.39 -14.89
CA TYR A 288 -6.84 -14.61 -15.03
C TYR A 288 -7.05 -13.40 -15.94
N GLU A 289 -7.63 -13.59 -17.12
CA GLU A 289 -7.93 -12.50 -18.06
C GLU A 289 -8.87 -11.46 -17.44
N SER A 290 -9.87 -11.89 -16.66
CA SER A 290 -10.75 -10.99 -15.91
C SER A 290 -10.00 -10.14 -14.87
N LEU A 291 -9.01 -10.69 -14.16
CA LEU A 291 -8.16 -9.94 -13.22
C LEU A 291 -7.32 -8.90 -13.97
N ILE A 292 -6.72 -9.27 -15.10
CA ILE A 292 -5.93 -8.38 -15.95
C ILE A 292 -6.79 -7.24 -16.52
N ASN A 293 -7.98 -7.54 -17.03
CA ASN A 293 -8.86 -6.53 -17.62
C ASN A 293 -9.41 -5.55 -16.58
N ARG A 294 -9.78 -6.04 -15.39
CA ARG A 294 -10.24 -5.16 -14.29
C ARG A 294 -9.13 -4.27 -13.75
N SER A 295 -7.92 -4.80 -13.58
CA SER A 295 -6.78 -3.98 -13.15
C SER A 295 -6.40 -2.94 -14.19
N LYS A 296 -6.39 -3.27 -15.49
CA LYS A 296 -6.22 -2.29 -16.59
C LYS A 296 -7.23 -1.15 -16.48
N TYR A 297 -8.50 -1.49 -16.28
CA TYR A 297 -9.57 -0.53 -16.12
C TYR A 297 -9.37 0.38 -14.89
N ASN A 298 -9.14 -0.21 -13.72
CA ASN A 298 -8.94 0.50 -12.46
C ASN A 298 -7.73 1.44 -12.49
N LEU A 299 -6.58 0.96 -12.99
CA LEU A 299 -5.36 1.76 -13.16
C LEU A 299 -5.60 2.95 -14.10
N ASN A 300 -6.33 2.74 -15.19
CA ASN A 300 -6.65 3.80 -16.14
C ASN A 300 -7.54 4.88 -15.54
N ILE A 301 -8.57 4.52 -14.75
CA ILE A 301 -9.40 5.50 -14.04
C ILE A 301 -8.58 6.26 -12.98
N ALA A 302 -7.78 5.54 -12.18
CA ALA A 302 -6.97 6.13 -11.12
C ALA A 302 -5.97 7.16 -11.64
N LYS A 303 -5.40 6.93 -12.83
CA LYS A 303 -4.52 7.89 -13.51
C LYS A 303 -5.17 9.27 -13.64
N TYR A 304 -6.42 9.35 -14.09
CA TYR A 304 -7.13 10.62 -14.22
C TYR A 304 -7.54 11.18 -12.86
N TYR A 305 -8.06 10.32 -11.97
CA TYR A 305 -8.46 10.72 -10.63
C TYR A 305 -7.32 11.43 -9.87
N PHE A 306 -6.14 10.82 -9.82
CA PHE A 306 -4.98 11.41 -9.14
C PHE A 306 -4.40 12.62 -9.90
N ALA A 307 -4.48 12.65 -11.24
CA ALA A 307 -4.07 13.81 -12.02
C ALA A 307 -4.77 15.09 -11.55
N TYR A 308 -6.10 15.05 -11.41
CA TYR A 308 -6.87 16.22 -10.98
C TYR A 308 -6.54 16.65 -9.55
N HIS A 309 -6.32 15.71 -8.63
CA HIS A 309 -5.91 16.02 -7.26
C HIS A 309 -4.52 16.69 -7.22
N ILE A 310 -3.57 16.14 -7.98
CA ILE A 310 -2.21 16.71 -8.09
C ILE A 310 -2.28 18.12 -8.67
N ILE A 311 -3.02 18.33 -9.76
CA ILE A 311 -3.15 19.65 -10.40
C ILE A 311 -3.76 20.67 -9.44
N GLY A 312 -4.86 20.33 -8.77
CA GLY A 312 -5.50 21.22 -7.81
C GLY A 312 -4.53 21.65 -6.70
N LEU A 313 -3.88 20.69 -6.04
CA LEU A 313 -2.91 20.97 -4.99
C LEU A 313 -1.69 21.74 -5.50
N SER A 314 -1.25 21.51 -6.74
CA SER A 314 -0.13 22.23 -7.36
C SER A 314 -0.48 23.69 -7.63
N ILE A 315 -1.68 23.96 -8.15
CA ILE A 315 -2.19 25.34 -8.35
C ILE A 315 -2.24 26.06 -6.99
N LEU A 316 -2.79 25.40 -5.97
CA LEU A 316 -2.86 25.97 -4.63
C LEU A 316 -1.45 26.26 -4.07
N GLN A 317 -0.51 25.33 -4.21
CA GLN A 317 0.88 25.52 -3.81
C GLN A 317 1.57 26.67 -4.56
N ALA A 318 1.31 26.84 -5.86
CA ALA A 318 1.87 27.94 -6.65
C ALA A 318 1.36 29.30 -6.17
N PHE A 319 0.07 29.43 -5.84
CA PHE A 319 -0.46 30.65 -5.21
C PHE A 319 0.22 30.95 -3.89
N ILE A 320 0.34 29.95 -3.01
CA ILE A 320 0.97 30.11 -1.70
C ILE A 320 2.40 30.62 -1.84
N SER A 321 3.14 30.07 -2.80
CA SER A 321 4.53 30.44 -3.09
C SER A 321 4.72 31.91 -3.47
N ARG A 322 3.65 32.65 -3.81
CA ARG A 322 3.70 34.11 -4.03
C ARG A 322 3.86 34.92 -2.74
N PHE A 323 3.45 34.40 -1.58
CA PHE A 323 3.41 35.15 -0.32
C PHE A 323 3.97 34.41 0.90
N THR A 324 4.15 33.09 0.85
CA THR A 324 4.83 32.31 1.89
C THR A 324 5.38 30.99 1.33
N PHE A 325 6.37 30.41 2.00
CA PHE A 325 6.98 29.14 1.57
C PHE A 325 6.19 27.90 2.02
N SER A 326 5.34 28.02 3.03
CA SER A 326 4.67 26.86 3.63
C SER A 326 3.35 27.23 4.30
N LEU A 327 2.30 26.49 3.97
CA LEU A 327 1.04 26.46 4.72
C LEU A 327 0.56 25.00 4.87
N PRO A 328 0.03 24.62 6.05
CA PRO A 328 -0.66 23.36 6.24
C PRO A 328 -1.87 23.23 5.29
N LEU A 329 -2.19 22.00 4.86
CA LEU A 329 -3.40 21.77 4.07
C LEU A 329 -4.66 22.21 4.84
N SER A 330 -4.64 22.00 6.17
CA SER A 330 -5.69 22.38 7.12
C SER A 330 -6.02 23.88 7.14
N PHE A 331 -5.13 24.76 6.63
CA PHE A 331 -5.39 26.19 6.50
C PHE A 331 -6.50 26.50 5.48
N PHE A 332 -6.52 25.74 4.39
CA PHE A 332 -7.50 25.90 3.31
C PHE A 332 -8.70 25.00 3.52
N PHE A 333 -8.47 23.81 4.07
CA PHE A 333 -9.48 22.79 4.30
C PHE A 333 -9.48 22.42 5.79
N PRO A 334 -10.19 23.15 6.65
CA PRO A 334 -10.16 22.91 8.09
C PRO A 334 -10.85 21.59 8.49
N HIS A 335 -10.38 20.98 9.58
CA HIS A 335 -11.03 19.80 10.17
C HIS A 335 -12.40 20.15 10.76
N LYS A 336 -13.43 19.39 10.40
CA LYS A 336 -14.79 19.55 10.96
C LYS A 336 -14.91 19.24 12.46
N SER A 337 -13.96 18.50 13.05
CA SER A 337 -13.98 18.12 14.47
C SER A 337 -13.61 19.26 15.43
N ASN A 338 -13.01 20.34 14.95
CA ASN A 338 -12.75 21.53 15.77
C ASN A 338 -13.99 22.43 15.77
N SER A 339 -14.90 22.17 16.71
CA SER A 339 -16.07 23.00 17.04
C SER A 339 -15.73 24.32 17.74
N SER A 340 -14.45 24.71 17.78
CA SER A 340 -14.01 25.98 18.35
C SER A 340 -13.66 26.98 17.24
N LYS A 341 -14.65 27.86 16.97
CA LYS A 341 -14.62 29.09 16.14
C LYS A 341 -14.47 28.88 14.62
N ASN A 342 -15.41 29.48 13.89
CA ASN A 342 -15.43 29.84 12.46
C ASN A 342 -14.06 29.78 11.75
N ASN A 343 -13.63 28.59 11.34
CA ASN A 343 -12.65 28.49 10.27
C ASN A 343 -13.44 28.18 9.01
N SER A 344 -13.79 29.22 8.25
CA SER A 344 -14.35 29.06 6.91
C SER A 344 -13.36 28.30 6.05
N SER A 345 -13.89 27.46 5.15
CA SER A 345 -13.10 26.82 4.12
C SER A 345 -12.91 27.82 2.99
N PHE A 346 -11.76 27.85 2.31
CA PHE A 346 -11.64 28.79 1.19
C PHE A 346 -12.62 28.45 0.04
N ILE A 347 -13.14 27.22 0.03
CA ILE A 347 -14.18 26.75 -0.88
C ILE A 347 -15.49 27.51 -0.70
N ASP A 348 -15.76 28.03 0.50
CA ASP A 348 -16.94 28.85 0.77
C ASP A 348 -16.95 30.15 -0.05
N TYR A 349 -15.79 30.57 -0.57
CA TYR A 349 -15.60 31.77 -1.39
C TYR A 349 -15.50 31.48 -2.90
N ILE A 350 -15.62 30.21 -3.30
CA ILE A 350 -15.63 29.84 -4.72
C ILE A 350 -17.04 29.99 -5.28
N ILE A 351 -17.16 30.81 -6.34
CA ILE A 351 -18.42 30.99 -7.06
C ILE A 351 -18.78 29.67 -7.78
N PRO A 352 -20.03 29.18 -7.69
CA PRO A 352 -20.46 27.99 -8.41
C PRO A 352 -20.21 28.10 -9.92
N VAL A 353 -19.55 27.10 -10.49
CA VAL A 353 -19.27 27.01 -11.93
C VAL A 353 -20.27 26.07 -12.59
N ASN A 354 -20.63 26.35 -13.85
CA ASN A 354 -21.45 25.46 -14.65
C ASN A 354 -20.80 24.07 -14.72
N LYS A 355 -21.52 23.06 -14.22
CA LYS A 355 -21.09 21.67 -14.31
C LYS A 355 -21.00 21.25 -15.77
N LYS A 356 -19.97 20.46 -16.09
CA LYS A 356 -19.91 19.78 -17.39
C LYS A 356 -21.13 18.87 -17.56
N ASN A 357 -21.67 18.83 -18.78
CA ASN A 357 -22.67 17.85 -19.17
C ASN A 357 -21.96 16.53 -19.47
N LEU A 358 -21.95 15.62 -18.50
CA LEU A 358 -21.27 14.33 -18.61
C LEU A 358 -22.22 13.26 -19.15
N ILE A 359 -21.67 12.35 -19.96
CA ILE A 359 -22.39 11.15 -20.40
C ILE A 359 -22.36 10.13 -19.25
N PRO A 360 -23.52 9.62 -18.79
CA PRO A 360 -23.55 8.64 -17.71
C PRO A 360 -22.66 7.42 -18.00
N ASN A 361 -21.91 6.97 -16.99
CA ASN A 361 -20.95 5.86 -17.06
C ASN A 361 -19.75 6.07 -18.01
N SER A 362 -19.56 7.27 -18.55
CA SER A 362 -18.31 7.62 -19.22
C SER A 362 -17.16 7.71 -18.21
N VAL A 363 -15.92 7.63 -18.67
CA VAL A 363 -14.73 7.82 -17.82
C VAL A 363 -14.80 9.16 -17.08
N GLU A 364 -15.27 10.22 -17.73
CA GLU A 364 -15.43 11.54 -17.12
C GLU A 364 -16.47 11.54 -15.98
N ASP A 365 -17.62 10.90 -16.20
CA ASP A 365 -18.66 10.74 -15.17
C ASP A 365 -18.13 9.96 -13.97
N ILE A 366 -17.44 8.85 -14.21
CA ILE A 366 -16.84 8.02 -13.15
C ILE A 366 -15.79 8.80 -12.36
N VAL A 367 -14.87 9.50 -13.04
CA VAL A 367 -13.85 10.32 -12.38
C VAL A 367 -14.49 11.45 -11.56
N SER A 368 -15.50 12.14 -12.10
CA SER A 368 -16.24 13.18 -11.37
C SER A 368 -16.91 12.62 -10.11
N ASN A 369 -17.56 11.46 -10.22
CA ASN A 369 -18.21 10.79 -9.09
C ASN A 369 -17.20 10.35 -8.03
N LEU A 370 -16.02 9.88 -8.43
CA LEU A 370 -14.92 9.54 -7.51
C LEU A 370 -14.36 10.78 -6.82
N ILE A 371 -14.13 11.90 -7.53
CA ILE A 371 -13.62 13.14 -6.91
C ILE A 371 -14.63 13.68 -5.88
N SER A 372 -15.92 13.52 -6.15
CA SER A 372 -17.00 13.95 -5.25
C SER A 372 -17.20 13.01 -4.05
N ALA A 373 -16.56 11.83 -4.06
CA ALA A 373 -16.66 10.86 -2.98
C ALA A 373 -15.62 11.16 -1.89
N GLU A 374 -16.04 11.00 -0.63
CA GLU A 374 -15.15 11.08 0.52
C GLU A 374 -14.40 9.75 0.68
N PHE A 375 -13.08 9.82 0.76
CA PHE A 375 -12.19 8.69 0.98
C PHE A 375 -11.34 8.94 2.22
N GLN A 376 -11.22 7.92 3.06
CA GLN A 376 -10.34 7.96 4.23
C GLN A 376 -10.47 9.23 5.08
N PRO A 377 -11.69 9.54 5.58
CA PRO A 377 -11.95 10.77 6.33
C PRO A 377 -11.14 10.84 7.63
N SER A 378 -10.63 9.71 8.12
CA SER A 378 -9.70 9.68 9.24
C SER A 378 -8.41 10.43 8.92
N PHE A 379 -7.88 10.37 7.69
CA PHE A 379 -6.62 11.00 7.27
C PHE A 379 -6.82 12.28 6.45
N PHE A 380 -7.96 12.37 5.75
CA PHE A 380 -8.33 13.47 4.87
C PHE A 380 -9.80 13.88 5.08
N PRO A 381 -10.19 14.41 6.27
CA PRO A 381 -11.59 14.75 6.63
C PRO A 381 -12.16 15.97 5.88
N TYR A 382 -11.66 16.23 4.68
CA TYR A 382 -11.85 17.45 3.93
C TYR A 382 -12.73 17.20 2.70
N ASN A 383 -14.04 17.16 2.86
CA ASN A 383 -14.96 17.11 1.70
C ASN A 383 -14.76 18.28 0.74
N ASP A 384 -14.22 19.37 1.25
CA ASP A 384 -13.92 20.58 0.50
C ASP A 384 -12.76 20.38 -0.49
N LEU A 385 -11.82 19.46 -0.24
CA LEU A 385 -10.79 19.11 -1.21
C LEU A 385 -11.41 18.51 -2.48
N GLY A 386 -12.39 17.61 -2.34
CA GLY A 386 -13.13 17.06 -3.47
C GLY A 386 -13.84 18.16 -4.27
N ASN A 387 -14.52 19.08 -3.58
CA ASN A 387 -15.19 20.23 -4.21
C ASN A 387 -14.21 21.14 -4.97
N PHE A 388 -13.03 21.39 -4.41
CA PHE A 388 -11.97 22.11 -5.09
C PHE A 388 -11.49 21.40 -6.36
N VAL A 389 -11.27 20.11 -6.27
CA VAL A 389 -10.80 19.31 -7.42
C VAL A 389 -11.89 19.22 -8.49
N ILE A 390 -13.18 19.23 -8.13
CA ILE A 390 -14.30 19.35 -9.07
C ILE A 390 -14.27 20.69 -9.83
N LEU A 391 -13.90 21.80 -9.19
CA LEU A 391 -13.69 23.06 -9.90
C LEU A 391 -12.66 22.88 -11.02
N ILE A 392 -11.50 22.30 -10.73
CA ILE A 392 -10.45 22.02 -11.72
C ILE A 392 -10.98 21.10 -12.83
N PHE A 393 -11.71 20.05 -12.45
CA PHE A 393 -12.32 19.10 -13.37
C PHE A 393 -13.26 19.77 -14.38
N ASN A 394 -14.00 20.80 -13.98
CA ASN A 394 -14.91 21.51 -14.88
C ASN A 394 -14.18 22.35 -15.95
N TYR A 395 -12.92 22.72 -15.75
CA TYR A 395 -12.14 23.53 -16.70
C TYR A 395 -11.21 22.73 -17.60
N LEU A 396 -10.77 21.54 -17.19
CA LEU A 396 -9.77 20.76 -17.92
C LEU A 396 -10.35 19.46 -18.46
N THR A 397 -10.02 19.07 -19.68
CA THR A 397 -10.37 17.74 -20.22
C THR A 397 -9.50 16.64 -19.60
N LEU A 398 -9.89 15.38 -19.78
CA LEU A 398 -9.05 14.23 -19.38
C LEU A 398 -7.67 14.26 -20.07
N LYS A 399 -7.60 14.74 -21.31
CA LYS A 399 -6.34 14.85 -22.04
C LYS A 399 -5.45 15.93 -21.43
N ASP A 400 -6.05 17.07 -21.08
CA ASP A 400 -5.33 18.17 -20.44
C ASP A 400 -4.74 17.75 -19.10
N SER A 401 -5.50 17.00 -18.29
CA SER A 401 -5.01 16.56 -16.97
C SER A 401 -3.74 15.72 -17.05
N LEU A 402 -3.59 14.89 -18.10
CA LEU A 402 -2.37 14.12 -18.30
C LEU A 402 -1.18 14.98 -18.71
N ILE A 403 -1.39 16.01 -19.54
CA ILE A 403 -0.33 16.95 -19.95
C ILE A 403 0.12 17.79 -18.75
N PHE A 404 -0.83 18.21 -17.91
CA PHE A 404 -0.53 19.08 -16.78
C PHE A 404 0.17 18.38 -15.62
N ILE A 405 0.06 17.04 -15.47
CA ILE A 405 0.87 16.31 -14.48
C ILE A 405 2.36 16.58 -14.69
N ASP A 406 2.86 16.49 -15.93
CA ASP A 406 4.27 16.74 -16.23
C ASP A 406 4.67 18.18 -15.88
N LYS A 407 3.75 19.13 -16.04
CA LYS A 407 3.96 20.53 -15.65
C LYS A 407 4.00 20.70 -14.13
N CYS A 408 3.18 19.96 -13.39
CA CYS A 408 3.22 19.94 -11.92
C CYS A 408 4.58 19.42 -11.43
N LEU A 409 5.11 18.35 -12.06
CA LEU A 409 6.45 17.83 -11.74
C LEU A 409 7.54 18.89 -11.93
N LEU A 410 7.56 19.54 -13.09
CA LEU A 410 8.53 20.60 -13.38
C LEU A 410 8.44 21.77 -12.39
N PHE A 411 7.23 22.12 -11.94
CA PHE A 411 7.03 23.13 -10.90
C PHE A 411 7.64 22.70 -9.56
N PHE A 412 7.40 21.47 -9.11
CA PHE A 412 7.98 20.96 -7.86
C PHE A 412 9.49 20.71 -7.93
N GLU A 413 10.02 20.47 -9.12
CA GLU A 413 11.47 20.38 -9.38
C GLU A 413 12.14 21.77 -9.47
N GLY A 414 11.35 22.86 -9.51
CA GLY A 414 11.85 24.24 -9.58
C GLY A 414 12.23 24.70 -10.99
N GLU A 415 11.90 23.91 -12.01
CA GLU A 415 12.19 24.20 -13.43
C GLU A 415 11.20 25.21 -14.04
N ILE A 416 10.04 25.41 -13.40
CA ILE A 416 9.04 26.41 -13.77
C ILE A 416 8.71 27.23 -12.53
N CYS A 417 8.76 28.56 -12.61
CA CYS A 417 8.40 29.42 -11.49
C CYS A 417 6.88 29.47 -11.27
N GLN A 418 6.41 29.91 -10.09
CA GLN A 418 4.98 29.87 -9.78
C GLN A 418 4.10 30.66 -10.76
N ASP A 419 4.56 31.80 -11.27
CA ASP A 419 3.75 32.63 -12.17
C ASP A 419 3.66 32.04 -13.57
N ASP A 420 4.78 31.52 -14.09
CA ASP A 420 4.79 30.78 -15.35
C ASP A 420 3.91 29.54 -15.27
N PHE A 421 3.95 28.81 -14.15
CA PHE A 421 3.11 27.64 -13.92
C PHE A 421 1.62 27.99 -13.91
N LEU A 422 1.22 29.04 -13.17
CA LEU A 422 -0.18 29.49 -13.11
C LEU A 422 -0.69 29.95 -14.48
N ASN A 423 0.17 30.59 -15.30
CA ASN A 423 -0.17 31.03 -16.65
C ASN A 423 -0.44 29.88 -17.64
N LEU A 424 -0.15 28.63 -17.30
CA LEU A 424 -0.46 27.46 -18.12
C LEU A 424 -1.95 27.07 -18.09
N PHE A 425 -2.69 27.50 -17.07
CA PHE A 425 -4.07 27.12 -16.85
C PHE A 425 -5.06 28.17 -17.39
N PRO A 426 -6.33 27.82 -17.65
CA PRO A 426 -7.33 28.76 -18.11
C PRO A 426 -7.44 30.00 -17.20
N SER A 427 -7.27 31.20 -17.74
CA SER A 427 -7.31 32.45 -16.95
C SER A 427 -8.57 32.61 -16.08
N PRO A 428 -9.78 32.22 -16.53
CA PRO A 428 -10.97 32.27 -15.66
C PRO A 428 -10.85 31.37 -14.42
N LEU A 429 -10.25 30.19 -14.56
CA LEU A 429 -10.03 29.28 -13.42
C LEU A 429 -9.08 29.90 -12.40
N ILE A 430 -7.93 30.38 -12.87
CA ILE A 430 -6.93 31.02 -12.02
C ILE A 430 -7.53 32.24 -11.31
N LYS A 431 -8.36 33.03 -12.01
CA LYS A 431 -8.99 34.21 -11.41
C LYS A 431 -9.95 33.86 -10.28
N ILE A 432 -10.79 32.83 -10.47
CA ILE A 432 -11.72 32.35 -9.42
C ILE A 432 -10.95 31.91 -8.17
N ILE A 433 -9.85 31.16 -8.36
CA ILE A 433 -9.04 30.67 -7.24
C ILE A 433 -8.32 31.83 -6.54
N GLU A 434 -7.76 32.77 -7.30
CA GLU A 434 -7.10 33.97 -6.77
C GLU A 434 -8.04 34.79 -5.89
N ASP A 435 -9.25 35.08 -6.38
CA ASP A 435 -10.25 35.87 -5.66
C ASP A 435 -10.73 35.15 -4.38
N ALA A 436 -10.94 33.84 -4.44
CA ALA A 436 -11.31 33.03 -3.27
C ALA A 436 -10.20 33.00 -2.21
N ILE A 437 -8.93 32.84 -2.61
CA ILE A 437 -7.78 32.90 -1.69
C ILE A 437 -7.67 34.29 -1.05
N ALA A 438 -7.84 35.35 -1.83
CA ALA A 438 -7.79 36.73 -1.31
C ALA A 438 -8.87 36.97 -0.27
N GLN A 439 -10.10 36.49 -0.52
CA GLN A 439 -11.21 36.60 0.43
C GLN A 439 -10.97 35.77 1.70
N HIS A 440 -10.49 34.54 1.56
CA HIS A 440 -10.12 33.68 2.70
C HIS A 440 -9.06 34.32 3.59
N LEU A 441 -8.00 34.87 2.99
CA LEU A 441 -6.94 35.56 3.74
C LEU A 441 -7.45 36.82 4.46
N ALA A 442 -8.42 37.54 3.87
CA ALA A 442 -9.04 38.69 4.51
C ALA A 442 -9.87 38.30 5.73
N GLU A 443 -10.64 37.21 5.65
CA GLU A 443 -11.42 36.66 6.76
C GLU A 443 -10.50 36.16 7.89
N VAL A 444 -9.46 35.38 7.57
CA VAL A 444 -8.53 34.88 8.59
C VAL A 444 -7.85 36.04 9.33
N ARG A 445 -7.45 37.10 8.60
CA ARG A 445 -6.86 38.30 9.23
C ARG A 445 -7.83 39.02 10.17
N SER A 446 -9.12 39.12 9.85
CA SER A 446 -10.09 39.79 10.72
C SER A 446 -10.26 39.08 12.06
N HIS A 447 -10.04 37.77 12.11
CA HIS A 447 -10.10 36.95 13.32
C HIS A 447 -8.86 37.06 14.23
N PHE A 448 -7.72 37.56 13.71
CA PHE A 448 -6.48 37.78 14.47
C PHE A 448 -6.25 39.23 14.93
N VAL A 449 -7.12 40.17 14.54
CA VAL A 449 -7.02 41.61 14.87
C VAL A 449 -8.00 42.04 15.99
N LEU A 450 -8.59 41.07 16.69
CA LEU A 450 -9.38 41.25 17.93
C LEU A 450 -8.63 40.65 19.12
#